data_AF-A0AAD6QIS5-F1
#
_entry.id   AF-A0AAD6QIS5-F1
#
_cell.length_a   1.000
_cell.length_b   1.000
_cell.length_c   1.000
_cell.angle_alpha   90.00
_cell.angle_beta   90.00
_cell.angle_gamma   90.00
#
_symmetry.space_group_name_H-M   'P 1'
#
loop_
_entity.id
_entity.type
_entity.pdbx_description
1 polymer ?
#
loop_
_entity_poly.entity_id
_entity_poly.type
_entity_poly.pdbx_seq_one_letter_code
_entity_poly.pdbx_strand_id
1 'polypeptide(L)'
;MVTSLREGRAEFCSDTACVEAVMNKVLKVSSEATEHAVMILWSVCYLFRDGDAQDALVKSNGLTKILLLMQSNCSPVVRQMSGDLLKIFRVNSKFSSCLSSYDTKTTHIMPF
;
A
#
# COMPACT_ATOMS: atom_id res chain seq x y z
N MET A 1 -8.18 -18.66 -8.12
CA MET A 1 -7.91 -17.22 -7.93
C MET A 1 -8.95 -16.46 -8.76
N VAL A 2 -10.04 -15.99 -8.15
CA VAL A 2 -11.18 -15.37 -8.89
C VAL A 2 -10.82 -13.97 -9.41
N THR A 3 -9.83 -13.31 -8.81
CA THR A 3 -9.30 -12.00 -9.19
C THR A 3 -8.42 -12.01 -10.45
N SER A 4 -8.10 -13.18 -11.02
CA SER A 4 -7.40 -13.26 -12.31
C SER A 4 -8.36 -13.11 -13.51
N LEU A 5 -9.67 -13.25 -13.31
CA LEU A 5 -10.69 -13.00 -14.34
C LEU A 5 -11.10 -11.52 -14.36
N ARG A 6 -11.37 -10.99 -15.57
CA ARG A 6 -11.78 -9.60 -15.79
C ARG A 6 -13.06 -9.24 -15.04
N GLU A 7 -14.01 -10.17 -14.99
CA GLU A 7 -15.31 -10.04 -14.30
C GLU A 7 -15.14 -10.05 -12.77
N GLY A 8 -14.33 -10.97 -12.25
CA GLY A 8 -14.01 -11.04 -10.81
C GLY A 8 -13.24 -9.83 -10.30
N ARG A 9 -12.42 -9.17 -11.14
CA ARG A 9 -11.81 -7.87 -10.81
C ARG A 9 -12.82 -6.74 -10.79
N ALA A 10 -13.71 -6.68 -11.79
CA ALA A 10 -14.71 -5.61 -11.88
C ALA A 10 -15.66 -5.62 -10.69
N GLU A 11 -16.14 -6.78 -10.24
CA GLU A 11 -16.98 -6.86 -9.04
C GLU A 11 -16.19 -6.52 -7.77
N PHE A 12 -14.96 -7.03 -7.63
CA PHE A 12 -14.10 -6.75 -6.47
C PHE A 12 -13.72 -5.26 -6.35
N CYS A 13 -13.49 -4.58 -7.48
CA CYS A 13 -13.15 -3.15 -7.51
C CYS A 13 -14.40 -2.26 -7.41
N SER A 14 -15.56 -2.74 -7.88
CA SER A 14 -16.84 -2.01 -7.74
C SER A 14 -17.28 -1.86 -6.29
N ASP A 15 -16.82 -2.75 -5.40
CA ASP A 15 -17.09 -2.68 -3.98
C ASP A 15 -15.85 -2.24 -3.19
N THR A 16 -15.75 -0.94 -2.96
CA THR A 16 -14.70 -0.34 -2.11
C THR A 16 -14.66 -0.95 -0.71
N ALA A 17 -15.78 -1.49 -0.20
CA ALA A 17 -15.82 -2.16 1.10
C ALA A 17 -15.06 -3.50 1.09
N CYS A 18 -14.94 -4.14 -0.08
CA CYS A 18 -14.20 -5.39 -0.23
C CYS A 18 -12.69 -5.18 -0.03
N VAL A 19 -12.13 -4.13 -0.66
CA VAL A 19 -10.72 -3.73 -0.48
C VAL A 19 -10.44 -3.39 0.98
N GLU A 20 -11.33 -2.64 1.62
CA GLU A 20 -11.20 -2.29 3.04
C GLU A 20 -11.28 -3.53 3.96
N ALA A 21 -12.21 -4.44 3.70
CA ALA A 21 -12.37 -5.68 4.45
C ALA A 21 -11.11 -6.56 4.36
N VAL A 22 -10.54 -6.71 3.16
CA VAL A 22 -9.28 -7.43 2.95
C VAL A 22 -8.15 -6.76 3.74
N MET A 23 -8.05 -5.43 3.69
CA MET A 23 -7.02 -4.69 4.41
C MET A 23 -7.15 -4.80 5.94
N ASN A 24 -8.37 -4.88 6.46
CA ASN A 24 -8.63 -5.12 7.88
C ASN A 24 -8.27 -6.54 8.33
N LYS A 25 -8.23 -7.50 7.40
CA LYS A 25 -7.86 -8.89 7.68
C LYS A 25 -6.33 -9.10 7.63
N VAL A 26 -5.59 -8.35 6.80
CA VAL A 26 -4.11 -8.44 6.65
C VAL A 26 -3.35 -8.45 7.97
N LEU A 27 -3.85 -7.78 9.01
CA LEU A 27 -3.18 -7.69 10.33
C LEU A 27 -3.82 -8.57 11.41
N LYS A 28 -4.87 -9.36 11.11
CA LYS A 28 -5.68 -10.10 12.09
C LYS A 28 -5.73 -11.62 11.85
N VAL A 29 -5.02 -12.13 10.85
CA VAL A 29 -5.13 -13.53 10.38
C VAL A 29 -3.76 -14.23 10.37
N SER A 30 -3.75 -15.53 10.04
CA SER A 30 -2.52 -16.31 9.89
C SER A 30 -1.61 -15.78 8.77
N SER A 31 -0.35 -16.26 8.75
CA SER A 31 0.65 -15.97 7.71
C SER A 31 0.14 -16.24 6.31
N GLU A 32 -0.46 -17.41 6.05
CA GLU A 32 -0.95 -17.79 4.72
C GLU A 32 -2.10 -16.91 4.24
N ALA A 33 -3.02 -16.54 5.15
CA ALA A 33 -4.14 -15.67 4.81
C ALA A 33 -3.67 -14.24 4.54
N THR A 34 -2.64 -13.78 5.26
CA THR A 34 -1.99 -12.49 5.02
C THR A 34 -1.34 -12.47 3.64
N GLU A 35 -0.65 -13.54 3.24
CA GLU A 35 0.01 -13.64 1.94
C GLU A 35 -0.99 -13.57 0.77
N HIS A 36 -2.10 -14.31 0.85
CA HIS A 36 -3.16 -14.26 -0.15
C HIS A 36 -3.81 -12.87 -0.25
N ALA A 37 -4.09 -12.23 0.90
CA ALA A 37 -4.67 -10.89 0.93
C ALA A 37 -3.76 -9.86 0.27
N VAL A 38 -2.46 -9.89 0.59
CA VAL A 38 -1.46 -8.98 0.02
C VAL A 38 -1.28 -9.23 -1.48
N MET A 39 -1.30 -10.50 -1.92
CA MET A 39 -1.24 -10.87 -3.33
C MET A 39 -2.42 -10.30 -4.13
N ILE A 40 -3.63 -10.36 -3.59
CA ILE A 40 -4.82 -9.78 -4.23
C ILE A 40 -4.66 -8.27 -4.35
N LEU A 41 -4.31 -7.58 -3.25
CA LEU A 41 -4.11 -6.13 -3.26
C LEU A 41 -3.01 -5.70 -4.23
N TRP A 42 -1.87 -6.40 -4.23
CA TRP A 42 -0.77 -6.15 -5.15
C TRP A 42 -1.19 -6.37 -6.61
N SER A 43 -1.91 -7.44 -6.91
CA SER A 43 -2.39 -7.70 -8.27
C SER A 43 -3.29 -6.56 -8.76
N VAL A 44 -4.30 -6.18 -7.97
CA VAL A 44 -5.29 -5.19 -8.40
C VAL A 44 -4.70 -3.78 -8.43
N CYS A 45 -4.00 -3.37 -7.36
CA CYS A 45 -3.49 -2.01 -7.23
C CYS A 45 -2.20 -1.77 -8.00
N TYR A 46 -1.29 -2.75 -8.05
CA TYR A 46 0.04 -2.58 -8.66
C TYR A 46 0.14 -3.18 -10.06
N LEU A 47 -0.27 -4.44 -10.25
CA LEU A 47 -0.14 -5.13 -11.54
C LEU A 47 -1.15 -4.60 -12.58
N PHE A 48 -2.42 -4.46 -12.20
CA PHE A 48 -3.47 -3.97 -13.10
C PHE A 48 -3.68 -2.46 -13.04
N ARG A 49 -3.11 -1.78 -12.04
CA ARG A 49 -3.18 -0.33 -11.86
C ARG A 49 -4.62 0.21 -11.83
N ASP A 50 -5.52 -0.52 -11.20
CA ASP A 50 -6.92 -0.12 -11.06
C ASP A 50 -7.02 1.13 -10.15
N GLY A 51 -7.59 2.22 -10.69
CA GLY A 51 -7.65 3.51 -10.01
C GLY A 51 -8.56 3.50 -8.78
N ASP A 52 -9.72 2.84 -8.88
CA ASP A 52 -10.71 2.78 -7.79
C ASP A 52 -10.17 1.94 -6.62
N ALA A 53 -9.48 0.84 -6.94
CA ALA A 53 -8.82 0.02 -5.93
C ALA A 53 -7.65 0.76 -5.24
N GLN A 54 -6.86 1.53 -5.99
CA GLN A 54 -5.80 2.37 -5.41
C GLN A 54 -6.39 3.43 -4.48
N ASP A 55 -7.47 4.10 -4.88
CA ASP A 55 -8.16 5.09 -4.07
C ASP A 55 -8.74 4.48 -2.79
N ALA A 56 -9.37 3.31 -2.88
CA ALA A 56 -9.87 2.56 -1.72
C ALA A 56 -8.73 2.15 -0.77
N LEU A 57 -7.60 1.71 -1.31
CA LEU A 57 -6.41 1.38 -0.52
C LEU A 57 -5.87 2.61 0.23
N VAL A 58 -5.86 3.79 -0.41
CA VAL A 58 -5.46 5.05 0.24
C VAL A 58 -6.45 5.45 1.33
N LYS A 59 -7.76 5.40 1.06
CA LYS A 59 -8.83 5.78 2.00
C LYS A 59 -8.90 4.87 3.23
N SER A 60 -8.52 3.60 3.11
CA SER A 60 -8.58 2.59 4.17
C SER A 60 -7.38 2.57 5.14
N ASN A 61 -6.63 3.67 5.20
CA ASN A 61 -5.38 3.78 5.96
C ASN A 61 -4.32 2.75 5.51
N GLY A 62 -4.34 2.38 4.22
CA GLY A 62 -3.53 1.31 3.65
C GLY A 62 -2.03 1.51 3.84
N LEU A 63 -1.53 2.75 3.71
CA LEU A 63 -0.11 3.07 3.92
C LEU A 63 0.38 2.61 5.30
N THR A 64 -0.32 3.03 6.35
CA THR A 64 0.02 2.70 7.74
C THR A 64 0.01 1.20 7.96
N LYS A 65 -1.04 0.51 7.49
CA LYS A 65 -1.19 -0.94 7.68
C LYS A 65 -0.14 -1.74 6.89
N ILE A 66 0.25 -1.30 5.69
CA ILE A 66 1.34 -1.92 4.91
C ILE A 66 2.69 -1.71 5.61
N LEU A 67 2.96 -0.52 6.15
CA LEU A 67 4.18 -0.28 6.93
C LEU A 67 4.25 -1.17 8.17
N LEU A 68 3.14 -1.31 8.91
CA LEU A 68 3.04 -2.22 10.05
C LEU A 68 3.27 -3.68 9.64
N LEU A 69 2.71 -4.11 8.51
CA LEU A 69 2.95 -5.44 7.95
C LEU A 69 4.42 -5.66 7.61
N MET A 70 5.13 -4.67 7.07
CA MET A 70 6.55 -4.80 6.76
C MET A 70 7.42 -4.87 8.02
N GLN A 71 7.00 -4.19 9.10
CA GLN A 71 7.64 -4.23 10.41
C GLN A 71 7.38 -5.55 11.16
N SER A 72 6.34 -6.30 10.79
CA SER A 72 6.10 -7.63 11.33
C SER A 72 7.02 -8.68 10.67
N ASN A 73 7.05 -9.89 11.27
CA ASN A 73 7.74 -11.05 10.70
C ASN A 73 6.92 -11.64 9.54
N CYS A 74 6.80 -10.89 8.44
CA CYS A 74 6.17 -11.35 7.20
C CYS A 74 7.15 -12.13 6.32
N SER A 75 6.62 -12.96 5.41
CA SER A 75 7.44 -13.71 4.45
C SER A 75 8.17 -12.75 3.49
N PRO A 76 9.33 -13.15 2.91
CA PRO A 76 10.05 -12.32 1.95
C PRO A 76 9.19 -11.90 0.75
N VAL A 77 8.30 -12.80 0.31
CA VAL A 77 7.35 -12.58 -0.78
C VAL A 77 6.33 -11.49 -0.43
N VAL A 78 5.73 -11.58 0.77
CA VAL A 78 4.81 -10.54 1.27
C VAL A 78 5.51 -9.19 1.41
N ARG A 79 6.76 -9.17 1.89
CA ARG A 79 7.54 -7.95 2.03
C ARG A 79 7.83 -7.29 0.68
N GLN A 80 8.14 -8.06 -0.36
CA GLN A 80 8.35 -7.54 -1.71
C GLN A 80 7.06 -6.94 -2.30
N MET A 81 5.95 -7.65 -2.24
CA MET A 81 4.64 -7.12 -2.69
C MET A 81 4.23 -5.87 -1.93
N SER A 82 4.46 -5.84 -0.61
CA SER A 82 4.22 -4.67 0.24
C SER A 82 5.07 -3.47 -0.18
N GLY A 83 6.34 -3.69 -0.51
CA GLY A 83 7.24 -2.65 -1.03
C GLY A 83 6.79 -2.06 -2.36
N ASP A 84 6.19 -2.87 -3.24
CA ASP A 84 5.62 -2.39 -4.50
C ASP A 84 4.35 -1.57 -4.27
N LEU A 85 3.47 -2.00 -3.36
CA LEU A 85 2.29 -1.23 -2.96
C LEU A 85 2.69 0.15 -2.38
N LEU A 86 3.79 0.24 -1.63
CA LEU A 86 4.33 1.52 -1.13
C LEU A 86 4.67 2.52 -2.26
N LYS A 87 5.01 2.05 -3.46
CA LYS A 87 5.30 2.92 -4.61
C LYS A 87 4.05 3.66 -5.08
N ILE A 88 2.86 3.07 -4.93
CA ILE A 88 1.59 3.69 -5.31
C ILE A 88 1.35 4.95 -4.47
N PHE A 89 1.53 4.84 -3.15
CA PHE A 89 1.37 5.99 -2.24
C PHE A 89 2.39 7.10 -2.52
N ARG A 90 3.62 6.76 -2.96
CA ARG A 90 4.65 7.74 -3.33
C ARG A 90 4.30 8.51 -4.61
N VAL A 91 3.57 7.89 -5.53
CA VAL A 91 3.10 8.55 -6.76
C VAL A 91 1.94 9.50 -6.43
N ASN A 92 1.03 9.10 -5.54
CA ASN A 92 -0.07 9.96 -5.08
C ASN A 92 0.40 11.12 -4.19
N SER A 93 1.43 10.94 -3.36
CA SER A 93 1.95 12.00 -2.49
C SER A 93 2.72 13.11 -3.22
N LYS A 94 3.10 12.90 -4.49
CA LYS A 94 3.58 14.02 -5.34
C LYS A 94 2.47 15.02 -5.67
N PHE A 95 1.21 14.62 -5.54
CA PHE A 95 0.05 15.51 -5.66
C PHE A 95 -0.27 16.23 -4.34
N SER A 96 0.18 15.69 -3.19
CA SER A 96 0.05 16.31 -1.86
C SER A 96 1.43 16.47 -1.19
N SER A 97 2.15 17.50 -1.60
CA SER A 97 3.44 17.91 -1.01
C SER A 97 3.33 18.16 0.50
N CYS A 98 3.72 17.17 1.32
CA CYS A 98 3.94 17.35 2.77
C CYS A 98 5.32 16.86 3.23
N LEU A 99 6.27 16.64 2.32
CA LEU A 99 7.68 16.59 2.67
C LEU A 99 8.23 18.01 2.53
N SER A 100 7.99 18.83 3.56
CA SER A 100 8.66 20.12 3.75
C SER A 100 10.15 19.96 3.46
N SER A 101 10.64 20.66 2.45
CA SER A 101 12.07 20.79 2.21
C SER A 101 12.68 21.50 3.41
N TYR A 102 13.47 20.78 4.22
CA TYR A 102 14.24 21.41 5.29
C TYR A 102 15.28 22.35 4.65
N ASP A 103 14.96 23.65 4.57
CA ASP A 103 15.95 24.70 4.30
C ASP A 103 16.87 24.81 5.52
N THR A 104 17.93 24.00 5.56
CA THR A 104 18.95 24.17 6.59
C THR A 104 19.81 25.36 6.21
N LYS A 105 19.54 26.52 6.85
CA LYS A 105 20.51 27.62 6.86
C LYS A 105 21.75 27.20 7.64
N THR A 106 22.78 26.78 6.92
CA THR A 106 24.11 26.52 7.47
C THR A 106 24.79 27.86 7.77
N THR A 107 24.76 28.30 9.02
CA THR A 107 25.58 29.43 9.47
C THR A 107 26.99 28.94 9.73
N HIS A 108 27.93 29.32 8.86
CA HIS A 108 29.35 29.00 9.01
C HIS A 108 29.96 29.83 10.14
N ILE A 109 30.20 29.23 11.30
CA ILE A 109 30.89 29.88 12.43
C ILE A 109 32.40 29.70 12.21
N MET A 110 33.13 30.80 12.00
CA MET A 110 34.60 30.79 11.98
C MET A 110 35.14 30.99 13.41
N PRO A 111 36.19 30.26 13.81
CA PRO A 111 36.84 30.47 15.10
C PRO A 111 37.72 31.73 15.10
N PHE A 112 37.75 32.42 16.24
CA PHE A 112 38.66 33.53 16.54
C PHE A 112 40.00 33.01 17.06
#